data_AF-A0A9R0NXH1-F1
#
_entry.id   AF-A0A9R0NXH1-F1
#
_cell.length_a   1.000
_cell.length_b   1.000
_cell.length_c   1.000
_cell.angle_alpha   90.00
_cell.angle_beta   90.00
_cell.angle_gamma   90.00
#
_symmetry.space_group_name_H-M   'P 1'
#
loop_
_entity.id
_entity.type
_entity.pdbx_description
1 polymer ?
#
loop_
_entity_poly.entity_id
_entity_poly.type
_entity_poly.pdbx_seq_one_letter_code
_entity_poly.pdbx_strand_id
1 'polypeptide(L)'
;MARLVSLNVGMPQDVPWQGRTVHTGIFKYPVEGRRLVRRLNVDGDGQGDLGGHGGENRAVLVYQRQSYEHWRRFLGRDDLEDGRFGENFTVDGLPDDEVHIGDRFRIGEAEFEVTQPRVTCFRVGMRLGEPRMPSLLVAHHRPGFYLRVITEGHVQAGDEIVRTRTGRHELTVADIDALLYLPGRDRDTLRKALDVPALSPGWQGSFRDLLAAEEPPAPRGWSGFRPLRVARVVPESTTVDSLHLAADDGAPLPRPEPGQYLTLRVPGAGDPAPVRSYSLSAAPSDREYRISVKRDGVVSSYLHTHLAAGAVVDVAAPRGEFVLAEDDRPVVLVSAGIGVTPVLAMLHALAANRASREVWWLHTTRTAAEHAFAAEAHRLLASLPHGHEHIRYTAENGRLTRETLSALDLPVDGTAYLCGPDAFMTAMRDSLVSLGFDPTRVHSELFGGVSAINPGLTGVVRKTPHPPAGAAGTGPAVTFARSGLTVPWSDGYPSLLEFAEACDVPTRWSCRTGVCHTCATPLLSGRVRYDPDPLEPPAPGDALVCCARPQDDVVLDL
;
A
#
# COMPACT_ATOMS: atom_id res chain seq x y z
N MET A 1 -35.45 -6.05 -25.21
CA MET A 1 -34.36 -7.04 -25.32
C MET A 1 -33.06 -6.28 -25.37
N ALA A 2 -32.05 -6.70 -24.59
CA ALA A 2 -30.78 -6.01 -24.53
C ALA A 2 -29.99 -6.19 -25.84
N ARG A 3 -29.22 -5.17 -26.23
CA ARG A 3 -28.45 -5.17 -27.48
C ARG A 3 -27.06 -4.56 -27.31
N LEU A 4 -26.10 -5.08 -28.06
CA LEU A 4 -24.78 -4.45 -28.21
C LEU A 4 -24.92 -3.28 -29.18
N VAL A 5 -24.76 -2.05 -28.67
CA VAL A 5 -24.92 -0.82 -29.47
C VAL A 5 -23.62 -0.45 -30.18
N SER A 6 -22.50 -0.51 -29.46
CA SER A 6 -21.18 -0.23 -30.02
C SER A 6 -20.16 -1.23 -29.52
N LEU A 7 -19.26 -1.59 -30.42
CA LEU A 7 -18.06 -2.34 -30.15
C LEU A 7 -16.88 -1.38 -30.21
N ASN A 8 -16.17 -1.22 -29.11
CA ASN A 8 -15.09 -0.26 -28.96
C ASN A 8 -13.77 -0.97 -28.62
N VAL A 9 -12.69 -0.56 -29.27
CA VAL A 9 -11.36 -1.13 -29.06
C VAL A 9 -10.29 -0.04 -29.02
N GLY A 10 -9.16 -0.31 -28.37
CA GLY A 10 -8.01 0.57 -28.38
C GLY A 10 -6.75 -0.10 -27.83
N MET A 11 -5.62 0.15 -28.46
CA MET A 11 -4.33 -0.30 -27.95
C MET A 11 -3.84 0.62 -26.82
N PRO A 12 -3.18 0.09 -25.78
CA PRO A 12 -2.56 0.90 -24.75
C PRO A 12 -1.58 1.91 -25.33
N GLN A 13 -1.62 3.13 -24.79
CA GLN A 13 -0.75 4.22 -25.21
C GLN A 13 -0.25 5.01 -24.00
N ASP A 14 0.85 5.72 -24.22
CA ASP A 14 1.44 6.64 -23.24
C ASP A 14 0.76 8.01 -23.36
N VAL A 15 0.25 8.49 -22.23
CA VAL A 15 -0.49 9.75 -22.15
C VAL A 15 0.17 10.69 -21.15
N PRO A 16 0.56 11.92 -21.56
CA PRO A 16 1.02 12.93 -20.63
C PRO A 16 -0.10 13.35 -19.69
N TRP A 17 0.14 13.27 -18.38
CA TRP A 17 -0.82 13.65 -17.36
C TRP A 17 -0.10 14.16 -16.10
N GLN A 18 -0.40 15.40 -15.70
CA GLN A 18 0.20 16.05 -14.52
C GLN A 18 1.75 15.98 -14.48
N GLY A 19 2.40 16.20 -15.62
CA GLY A 19 3.87 16.15 -15.73
C GLY A 19 4.47 14.74 -15.66
N ARG A 20 3.63 13.70 -15.73
CA ARG A 20 4.03 12.28 -15.74
C ARG A 20 3.49 11.58 -16.97
N THR A 21 3.95 10.36 -17.21
CA THR A 21 3.44 9.49 -18.28
C THR A 21 2.57 8.38 -17.69
N VAL A 22 1.35 8.26 -18.20
CA VAL A 22 0.41 7.19 -17.86
C VAL A 22 0.30 6.24 -19.05
N HIS A 23 0.69 4.99 -18.89
CA HIS A 23 0.44 3.95 -19.88
C HIS A 23 -0.96 3.35 -19.65
N THR A 24 -1.85 3.43 -20.64
CA THR A 24 -3.26 3.08 -20.47
C THR A 24 -4.01 2.69 -21.74
N GLY A 25 -4.95 1.73 -21.60
CA GLY A 25 -5.95 1.38 -22.61
C GLY A 25 -7.33 2.02 -22.40
N ILE A 26 -7.45 3.12 -21.62
CA ILE A 26 -8.74 3.81 -21.39
C ILE A 26 -9.30 4.48 -22.67
N PHE A 27 -8.45 4.67 -23.69
CA PHE A 27 -8.81 5.31 -24.95
C PHE A 27 -9.30 4.26 -25.95
N LYS A 28 -10.61 4.02 -25.96
CA LYS A 28 -11.27 3.14 -26.93
C LYS A 28 -12.17 3.94 -27.85
N TYR A 29 -12.36 3.42 -29.05
CA TYR A 29 -13.15 4.04 -30.10
C TYR A 29 -14.03 2.99 -30.80
N PRO A 30 -15.24 3.37 -31.26
CA PRO A 30 -16.12 2.48 -32.02
C PRO A 30 -15.41 1.89 -33.25
N VAL A 31 -15.68 0.62 -33.54
CA VAL A 31 -15.23 -0.04 -34.75
C VAL A 31 -16.39 -0.70 -35.49
N GLU A 32 -16.33 -0.66 -36.82
CA GLU A 32 -17.27 -1.36 -37.68
C GLU A 32 -16.87 -2.82 -37.87
N GLY A 33 -17.89 -3.64 -38.15
CA GLY A 33 -17.74 -5.05 -38.52
C GLY A 33 -17.54 -6.00 -37.35
N ARG A 34 -17.43 -7.29 -37.69
CA ARG A 34 -17.25 -8.38 -36.74
C ARG A 34 -15.83 -8.39 -36.19
N ARG A 35 -15.69 -8.58 -34.89
CA ARG A 35 -14.39 -8.82 -34.22
C ARG A 35 -14.43 -10.14 -33.47
N LEU A 36 -13.32 -10.87 -33.53
CA LEU A 36 -13.14 -12.03 -32.69
C LEU A 36 -12.89 -11.55 -31.25
N VAL A 37 -13.57 -12.19 -30.31
CA VAL A 37 -13.33 -12.01 -28.88
C VAL A 37 -12.55 -13.20 -28.37
N ARG A 38 -11.36 -12.93 -27.80
CA ARG A 38 -10.45 -13.93 -27.24
C ARG A 38 -10.49 -13.88 -25.72
N ARG A 39 -9.90 -14.89 -25.07
CA ARG A 39 -9.87 -15.05 -23.61
C ARG A 39 -9.51 -13.78 -22.83
N LEU A 40 -8.64 -12.93 -23.35
CA LEU A 40 -8.12 -11.76 -22.66
C LEU A 40 -8.65 -10.41 -23.19
N ASN A 41 -9.18 -10.35 -24.41
CA ASN A 41 -9.54 -9.09 -25.09
C ASN A 41 -10.35 -9.32 -26.38
N VAL A 42 -10.83 -8.23 -26.95
CA VAL A 42 -11.39 -8.16 -28.32
C VAL A 42 -10.27 -7.86 -29.31
N ASP A 43 -10.34 -8.40 -30.53
CA ASP A 43 -9.40 -8.08 -31.61
C ASP A 43 -9.33 -6.57 -31.87
N GLY A 44 -8.12 -6.01 -31.79
CA GLY A 44 -7.85 -4.58 -31.90
C GLY A 44 -7.80 -3.84 -30.55
N ASP A 45 -8.09 -4.52 -29.44
CA ASP A 45 -8.00 -3.98 -28.09
C ASP A 45 -6.77 -4.49 -27.34
N GLY A 46 -6.25 -3.72 -26.38
CA GLY A 46 -5.18 -4.18 -25.51
C GLY A 46 -5.29 -3.65 -24.08
N GLN A 47 -4.61 -4.34 -23.16
CA GLN A 47 -4.61 -4.02 -21.73
C GLN A 47 -3.25 -3.43 -21.31
N GLY A 48 -3.26 -2.21 -20.78
CA GLY A 48 -2.02 -1.48 -20.45
C GLY A 48 -1.37 -1.90 -19.12
N ASP A 49 -2.06 -2.64 -18.27
CA ASP A 49 -1.52 -3.07 -16.97
C ASP A 49 -2.15 -4.41 -16.56
N LEU A 50 -1.42 -5.50 -16.84
CA LEU A 50 -1.82 -6.86 -16.51
C LEU A 50 -1.71 -7.18 -15.01
N GLY A 51 -1.01 -6.36 -14.22
CA GLY A 51 -0.82 -6.56 -12.79
C GLY A 51 -2.02 -6.09 -11.94
N GLY A 52 -2.82 -5.15 -12.46
CA GLY A 52 -3.97 -4.63 -11.70
C GLY A 52 -5.19 -4.17 -12.51
N HIS A 53 -5.11 -4.05 -13.84
CA HIS A 53 -6.16 -3.44 -14.67
C HIS A 53 -6.51 -4.23 -15.94
N GLY A 54 -6.03 -5.47 -16.04
CA GLY A 54 -6.29 -6.41 -17.13
C GLY A 54 -6.41 -7.85 -16.61
N GLY A 55 -6.24 -8.80 -17.51
CA GLY A 55 -6.39 -10.23 -17.23
C GLY A 55 -7.79 -10.76 -17.54
N GLU A 56 -7.95 -12.07 -17.33
CA GLU A 56 -9.13 -12.83 -17.74
C GLU A 56 -10.43 -12.30 -17.11
N ASN A 57 -10.38 -11.90 -15.83
CA ASN A 57 -11.55 -11.36 -15.13
C ASN A 57 -11.98 -9.97 -15.62
N ARG A 58 -11.25 -9.35 -16.56
CA ARG A 58 -11.48 -7.98 -17.05
C ARG A 58 -11.32 -7.90 -18.57
N ALA A 59 -11.63 -8.99 -19.27
CA ALA A 59 -11.43 -9.10 -20.71
C ALA A 59 -12.27 -8.08 -21.50
N VAL A 60 -13.50 -7.83 -21.06
CA VAL A 60 -14.43 -6.88 -21.70
C VAL A 60 -15.08 -6.02 -20.63
N LEU A 61 -14.97 -4.69 -20.74
CA LEU A 61 -15.76 -3.75 -19.93
C LEU A 61 -17.07 -3.42 -20.65
N VAL A 62 -18.19 -3.46 -19.92
CA VAL A 62 -19.52 -3.12 -20.41
C VAL A 62 -19.98 -1.82 -19.78
N TYR A 63 -20.62 -0.97 -20.57
CA TYR A 63 -21.24 0.25 -20.08
C TYR A 63 -22.55 0.58 -20.82
N GLN A 64 -23.54 1.06 -20.09
CA GLN A 64 -24.91 1.19 -20.57
C GLN A 64 -25.18 2.58 -21.17
N ARG A 65 -25.97 2.62 -22.24
CA ARG A 65 -26.44 3.86 -22.89
C ARG A 65 -27.27 4.74 -21.93
N GLN A 66 -28.02 4.11 -21.03
CA GLN A 66 -28.76 4.79 -19.97
C GLN A 66 -27.82 5.54 -19.01
N SER A 67 -26.65 4.96 -18.71
CA SER A 67 -25.61 5.63 -17.91
C SER A 67 -24.99 6.80 -18.68
N TYR A 68 -24.76 6.67 -19.99
CA TYR A 68 -24.38 7.80 -20.85
C TYR A 68 -25.38 8.96 -20.78
N GLU A 69 -26.67 8.67 -20.92
CA GLU A 69 -27.74 9.69 -20.86
C GLU A 69 -27.84 10.37 -19.49
N HIS A 70 -27.58 9.62 -18.41
CA HIS A 70 -27.43 10.19 -17.08
C HIS A 70 -26.25 11.17 -17.03
N TRP A 71 -25.06 10.77 -17.47
CA TRP A 71 -23.86 11.60 -17.39
C TRP A 71 -23.90 12.82 -18.31
N ARG A 72 -24.50 12.72 -19.50
CA ARG A 72 -24.73 13.89 -20.37
C ARG A 72 -25.56 14.96 -19.66
N ARG A 73 -26.64 14.56 -18.99
CA ARG A 73 -27.49 15.47 -18.21
C ARG A 73 -26.79 16.00 -16.96
N PHE A 74 -26.17 15.12 -16.18
CA PHE A 74 -25.53 15.47 -14.91
C PHE A 74 -24.32 16.40 -15.10
N LEU A 75 -23.47 16.12 -16.10
CA LEU A 75 -22.28 16.91 -16.39
C LEU A 75 -22.56 18.11 -17.32
N GLY A 76 -23.76 18.21 -17.91
CA GLY A 76 -24.10 19.24 -18.89
C GLY A 76 -23.26 19.13 -20.17
N ARG A 77 -23.05 17.90 -20.66
CA ARG A 77 -22.15 17.59 -21.79
C ARG A 77 -22.88 16.82 -22.88
N ASP A 78 -22.57 17.13 -24.13
CA ASP A 78 -23.05 16.43 -25.32
C ASP A 78 -21.95 15.63 -26.04
N ASP A 79 -20.69 15.77 -25.63
CA ASP A 79 -19.50 15.12 -26.23
C ASP A 79 -19.22 13.69 -25.75
N LEU A 80 -20.14 13.08 -24.99
CA LEU A 80 -19.97 11.72 -24.47
C LEU A 80 -20.37 10.69 -25.53
N GLU A 81 -19.41 10.20 -26.29
CA GLU A 81 -19.58 9.17 -27.33
C GLU A 81 -19.32 7.74 -26.82
N ASP A 82 -19.73 6.73 -27.56
CA ASP A 82 -19.50 5.33 -27.21
C ASP A 82 -17.98 5.02 -27.10
N GLY A 83 -17.58 4.23 -26.09
CA GLY A 83 -16.19 3.95 -25.76
C GLY A 83 -15.51 5.01 -24.87
N ARG A 84 -16.16 6.15 -24.63
CA ARG A 84 -15.62 7.26 -23.83
C ARG A 84 -15.36 6.91 -22.36
N PHE A 85 -16.08 5.95 -21.79
CA PHE A 85 -15.80 5.44 -20.45
C PHE A 85 -14.73 4.35 -20.46
N GLY A 86 -14.13 4.06 -21.62
CA GLY A 86 -13.11 3.03 -21.82
C GLY A 86 -13.68 1.62 -21.85
N GLU A 87 -14.98 1.50 -22.04
CA GLU A 87 -15.68 0.25 -22.22
C GLU A 87 -15.40 -0.36 -23.60
N ASN A 88 -15.48 -1.69 -23.67
CA ASN A 88 -15.44 -2.41 -24.94
C ASN A 88 -16.84 -2.53 -25.53
N PHE A 89 -17.85 -2.79 -24.71
CA PHE A 89 -19.23 -2.95 -25.16
C PHE A 89 -20.08 -1.82 -24.60
N THR A 90 -20.58 -0.95 -25.49
CA THR A 90 -21.67 -0.05 -25.14
C THR A 90 -22.98 -0.77 -25.42
N VAL A 91 -23.86 -0.87 -24.42
CA VAL A 91 -25.09 -1.68 -24.51
C VAL A 91 -26.34 -0.85 -24.28
N ASP A 92 -27.46 -1.29 -24.84
CA ASP A 92 -28.79 -0.82 -24.49
C ASP A 92 -29.48 -1.90 -23.63
N GLY A 93 -29.84 -1.55 -22.39
CA GLY A 93 -30.27 -2.48 -21.35
C GLY A 93 -29.14 -2.90 -20.41
N LEU A 94 -29.34 -4.00 -19.66
CA LEU A 94 -28.40 -4.51 -18.66
C LEU A 94 -28.01 -3.47 -17.58
N PRO A 95 -28.98 -2.86 -16.88
CA PRO A 95 -28.67 -1.87 -15.86
C PRO A 95 -27.92 -2.51 -14.68
N ASP A 96 -27.05 -1.73 -14.02
CA ASP A 96 -26.14 -2.22 -12.97
C ASP A 96 -26.89 -2.81 -11.74
N ASP A 97 -28.16 -2.44 -11.55
CA ASP A 97 -29.06 -2.93 -10.50
C ASP A 97 -29.92 -4.14 -10.91
N GLU A 98 -29.75 -4.68 -12.12
CA GLU A 98 -30.42 -5.93 -12.57
C GLU A 98 -29.44 -7.02 -13.06
N VAL A 99 -28.18 -6.66 -13.31
CA VAL A 99 -27.12 -7.59 -13.72
C VAL A 99 -26.43 -8.12 -12.48
N HIS A 100 -26.30 -9.44 -12.36
CA HIS A 100 -25.68 -10.07 -11.19
C HIS A 100 -24.27 -10.60 -11.48
N ILE A 101 -23.43 -10.65 -10.44
CA ILE A 101 -22.14 -11.34 -10.54
C ILE A 101 -22.36 -12.83 -10.79
N GLY A 102 -21.72 -13.34 -11.85
CA GLY A 102 -21.87 -14.71 -12.33
C GLY A 102 -23.01 -14.92 -13.33
N ASP A 103 -23.77 -13.87 -13.68
CA ASP A 103 -24.64 -13.91 -14.86
C ASP A 103 -23.82 -14.29 -16.10
N ARG A 104 -24.40 -15.09 -17.00
CA ARG A 104 -23.82 -15.39 -18.31
C ARG A 104 -24.66 -14.82 -19.42
N PHE A 105 -23.97 -14.27 -20.41
CA PHE A 105 -24.58 -13.66 -21.57
C PHE A 105 -23.96 -14.22 -22.84
N ARG A 106 -24.81 -14.61 -23.78
CA ARG A 106 -24.43 -14.89 -25.16
C ARG A 106 -24.63 -13.63 -25.98
N ILE A 107 -23.58 -13.24 -26.72
CA ILE A 107 -23.57 -12.08 -27.62
C ILE A 107 -22.87 -12.54 -28.90
N GLY A 108 -23.56 -12.48 -30.04
CA GLY A 108 -23.06 -13.09 -31.27
C GLY A 108 -22.77 -14.59 -31.08
N GLU A 109 -21.54 -14.99 -31.39
CA GLU A 109 -21.03 -16.37 -31.23
C GLU A 109 -20.32 -16.61 -29.89
N ALA A 110 -20.08 -15.56 -29.10
CA ALA A 110 -19.32 -15.65 -27.86
C ALA A 110 -20.24 -15.77 -26.62
N GLU A 111 -19.70 -16.36 -25.56
CA GLU A 111 -20.34 -16.40 -24.23
C GLU A 111 -19.43 -15.77 -23.18
N PHE A 112 -20.03 -14.99 -22.29
CA PHE A 112 -19.37 -14.20 -21.27
C PHE A 112 -19.94 -14.48 -19.89
N GLU A 113 -19.15 -14.23 -18.85
CA GLU A 113 -19.61 -14.26 -17.46
C GLU A 113 -19.22 -12.98 -16.73
N VAL A 114 -20.16 -12.41 -15.96
CA VAL A 114 -19.93 -11.20 -15.14
C VAL A 114 -19.05 -11.55 -13.96
N THR A 115 -17.92 -10.87 -13.82
CA THR A 115 -16.91 -11.19 -12.81
C THR A 115 -16.81 -10.17 -11.69
N GLN A 116 -17.08 -8.89 -11.98
CA GLN A 116 -16.95 -7.81 -11.01
C GLN A 116 -17.50 -6.49 -11.57
N PRO A 117 -17.86 -5.54 -10.69
CA PRO A 117 -18.01 -4.15 -11.08
C PRO A 117 -16.70 -3.55 -11.60
N ARG A 118 -16.84 -2.40 -12.27
CA ARG A 118 -15.69 -1.57 -12.63
C ARG A 118 -14.91 -1.16 -11.38
N VAL A 119 -13.60 -1.36 -11.41
CA VAL A 119 -12.73 -0.81 -10.36
C VAL A 119 -12.55 0.69 -10.55
N THR A 120 -12.87 1.42 -9.50
CA THR A 120 -12.81 2.88 -9.47
C THR A 120 -11.36 3.39 -9.48
N CYS A 121 -10.95 4.07 -10.56
CA CYS A 121 -9.58 4.59 -10.72
C CYS A 121 -9.55 5.94 -11.47
N PHE A 122 -8.46 6.71 -11.32
CA PHE A 122 -8.32 8.05 -11.90
C PHE A 122 -8.45 8.12 -13.43
N ARG A 123 -8.22 7.01 -14.16
CA ARG A 123 -8.11 7.00 -15.62
C ARG A 123 -9.40 7.44 -16.32
N VAL A 124 -10.57 7.13 -15.75
CA VAL A 124 -11.85 7.61 -16.31
C VAL A 124 -11.96 9.13 -16.20
N GLY A 125 -11.55 9.70 -15.07
CA GLY A 125 -11.52 11.14 -14.88
C GLY A 125 -10.51 11.83 -15.78
N MET A 126 -9.34 11.20 -15.98
CA MET A 126 -8.34 11.65 -16.96
C MET A 126 -8.90 11.66 -18.40
N ARG A 127 -9.58 10.59 -18.83
CA ARG A 127 -10.15 10.49 -20.19
C ARG A 127 -11.28 11.49 -20.43
N LEU A 128 -12.10 11.75 -19.42
CA LEU A 128 -13.23 12.68 -19.51
C LEU A 128 -12.85 14.13 -19.25
N GLY A 129 -11.71 14.40 -18.61
CA GLY A 129 -11.39 15.73 -18.09
C GLY A 129 -12.26 16.11 -16.88
N GLU A 130 -12.69 15.12 -16.09
CA GLU A 130 -13.47 15.32 -14.84
C GLU A 130 -12.83 14.48 -13.72
N PRO A 131 -11.94 15.07 -12.90
CA PRO A 131 -11.21 14.36 -11.85
C PRO A 131 -12.12 13.66 -10.83
N ARG A 132 -13.35 14.13 -10.61
CA ARG A 132 -14.30 13.56 -9.65
C ARG A 132 -15.04 12.33 -10.17
N MET A 133 -14.90 12.01 -11.45
CA MET A 133 -15.63 10.90 -12.07
C MET A 133 -15.52 9.56 -11.29
N PRO A 134 -14.36 9.17 -10.72
CA PRO A 134 -14.26 7.94 -9.96
C PRO A 134 -15.25 7.88 -8.78
N SER A 135 -15.34 8.93 -7.96
CA SER A 135 -16.31 8.95 -6.85
C SER A 135 -17.75 9.12 -7.35
N LEU A 136 -17.97 9.88 -8.43
CA LEU A 136 -19.30 10.05 -9.01
C LEU A 136 -19.90 8.72 -9.51
N LEU A 137 -19.12 7.85 -10.14
CA LEU A 137 -19.60 6.54 -10.61
C LEU A 137 -20.20 5.71 -9.47
N VAL A 138 -19.52 5.68 -8.33
CA VAL A 138 -19.97 4.98 -7.12
C VAL A 138 -21.19 5.69 -6.50
N ALA A 139 -21.10 7.01 -6.31
CA ALA A 139 -22.16 7.79 -5.67
C ALA A 139 -23.51 7.74 -6.40
N HIS A 140 -23.47 7.53 -7.73
CA HIS A 140 -24.67 7.41 -8.57
C HIS A 140 -25.03 5.96 -8.88
N HIS A 141 -24.35 4.96 -8.30
CA HIS A 141 -24.56 3.53 -8.54
C HIS A 141 -24.49 3.14 -10.03
N ARG A 142 -23.51 3.69 -10.75
CA ARG A 142 -23.30 3.46 -12.19
C ARG A 142 -21.86 3.03 -12.49
N PRO A 143 -21.35 1.95 -11.89
CA PRO A 143 -19.98 1.53 -12.10
C PRO A 143 -19.75 0.98 -13.52
N GLY A 144 -20.74 0.33 -14.13
CA GLY A 144 -20.48 -0.65 -15.19
C GLY A 144 -19.82 -1.92 -14.65
N PHE A 145 -19.59 -2.90 -15.52
CA PHE A 145 -19.08 -4.21 -15.09
C PHE A 145 -18.15 -4.86 -16.11
N TYR A 146 -17.30 -5.75 -15.60
CA TYR A 146 -16.42 -6.56 -16.40
C TYR A 146 -16.98 -7.95 -16.66
N LEU A 147 -16.63 -8.45 -17.84
CA LEU A 147 -16.89 -9.81 -18.28
C LEU A 147 -15.56 -10.55 -18.47
N ARG A 148 -15.54 -11.84 -18.12
CA ARG A 148 -14.60 -12.82 -18.66
C ARG A 148 -15.22 -13.56 -19.84
N VAL A 149 -14.38 -14.10 -20.71
CA VAL A 149 -14.80 -14.88 -21.88
C VAL A 149 -14.86 -16.36 -21.51
N ILE A 150 -16.04 -16.97 -21.66
CA ILE A 150 -16.28 -18.40 -21.45
C ILE A 150 -16.10 -19.16 -22.76
N THR A 151 -16.60 -18.60 -23.86
CA THR A 151 -16.43 -19.16 -25.22
C THR A 151 -16.05 -18.02 -26.15
N GLU A 152 -14.89 -18.17 -26.82
CA GLU A 152 -14.41 -17.24 -27.83
C GLU A 152 -15.32 -17.29 -29.07
N GLY A 153 -15.51 -16.14 -29.72
CA GLY A 153 -16.40 -16.05 -30.88
C GLY A 153 -16.48 -14.64 -31.44
N HIS A 154 -17.11 -14.49 -32.61
CA HIS A 154 -17.29 -13.17 -33.20
C HIS A 154 -18.47 -12.41 -32.59
N VAL A 155 -18.26 -11.12 -32.38
CA VAL A 155 -19.29 -10.16 -31.96
C VAL A 155 -19.27 -8.93 -32.88
N GLN A 156 -20.40 -8.24 -32.98
CA GLN A 156 -20.52 -6.96 -33.68
C GLN A 156 -21.64 -6.09 -33.07
N ALA A 157 -21.58 -4.79 -33.31
CA ALA A 157 -22.70 -3.89 -33.03
C ALA A 157 -23.99 -4.39 -33.70
N GLY A 158 -25.10 -4.33 -32.98
CA GLY A 158 -26.42 -4.84 -33.38
C GLY A 158 -26.75 -6.24 -32.85
N ASP A 159 -25.77 -7.00 -32.35
CA ASP A 159 -26.01 -8.33 -31.79
C ASP A 159 -26.96 -8.27 -30.57
N GLU A 160 -27.89 -9.23 -30.52
CA GLU A 160 -28.76 -9.42 -29.36
C GLU A 160 -27.96 -9.98 -28.18
N ILE A 161 -28.25 -9.48 -26.98
CA ILE A 161 -27.66 -9.98 -25.74
C ILE A 161 -28.69 -10.87 -25.02
N VAL A 162 -28.37 -12.15 -24.88
CA VAL A 162 -29.25 -13.15 -24.28
C VAL A 162 -28.63 -13.67 -22.99
N ARG A 163 -29.33 -13.51 -21.85
CA ARG A 163 -28.91 -14.12 -20.57
C ARG A 163 -29.10 -15.64 -20.66
N THR A 164 -28.00 -16.40 -20.56
CA THR A 164 -28.00 -17.86 -20.59
C THR A 164 -27.99 -18.48 -19.20
N ARG A 165 -27.53 -17.73 -18.20
CA ARG A 165 -27.48 -18.16 -16.79
C ARG A 165 -27.59 -16.96 -15.87
N THR A 166 -28.28 -17.14 -14.74
CA THR A 166 -28.29 -16.18 -13.64
C THR A 166 -27.19 -16.52 -12.62
N GLY A 167 -26.52 -15.48 -12.12
CA GLY A 167 -25.50 -15.57 -11.07
C GLY A 167 -26.04 -16.15 -9.76
N ARG A 168 -25.14 -16.71 -8.95
CA ARG A 168 -25.51 -17.22 -7.62
C ARG A 168 -25.83 -16.06 -6.68
N HIS A 169 -26.81 -16.25 -5.79
CA HIS A 169 -27.28 -15.27 -4.81
C HIS A 169 -27.89 -13.99 -5.40
N GLU A 170 -27.94 -13.86 -6.73
CA GLU A 170 -28.53 -12.70 -7.43
C GLU A 170 -27.98 -11.37 -6.89
N LEU A 171 -26.68 -11.32 -6.60
CA LEU A 171 -26.00 -10.11 -6.12
C LEU A 171 -25.72 -9.19 -7.30
N THR A 172 -26.38 -8.03 -7.33
CA THR A 172 -26.27 -7.10 -8.46
C THR A 172 -24.88 -6.47 -8.53
N VAL A 173 -24.50 -5.97 -9.70
CA VAL A 173 -23.26 -5.20 -9.89
C VAL A 173 -23.26 -3.98 -8.97
N ALA A 174 -24.38 -3.27 -8.86
CA ALA A 174 -24.53 -2.12 -7.98
C ALA A 174 -24.37 -2.48 -6.50
N ASP A 175 -24.93 -3.61 -6.05
CA ASP A 175 -24.79 -4.08 -4.67
C ASP A 175 -23.34 -4.43 -4.35
N ILE A 176 -22.65 -5.17 -5.24
CA ILE A 176 -21.25 -5.55 -5.04
C ILE A 176 -20.35 -4.32 -5.01
N ASP A 177 -20.58 -3.33 -5.87
CA ASP A 177 -19.83 -2.06 -5.86
C ASP A 177 -20.04 -1.28 -4.56
N ALA A 178 -21.30 -1.15 -4.13
CA ALA A 178 -21.67 -0.50 -2.88
C ALA A 178 -21.04 -1.19 -1.65
N LEU A 179 -21.01 -2.52 -1.61
CA LEU A 179 -20.37 -3.27 -0.52
C LEU A 179 -18.89 -2.91 -0.37
N LEU A 180 -18.19 -2.55 -1.44
CA LEU A 180 -16.78 -2.17 -1.34
C LEU A 180 -16.62 -0.70 -0.97
N TYR A 181 -17.38 0.20 -1.59
CA TYR A 181 -17.08 1.63 -1.58
C TYR A 181 -18.03 2.52 -0.77
N LEU A 182 -19.16 1.99 -0.30
CA LEU A 182 -20.15 2.74 0.49
C LEU A 182 -20.22 2.25 1.94
N PRO A 183 -20.58 3.14 2.89
CA PRO A 183 -20.78 2.77 4.28
C PRO A 183 -22.04 1.90 4.48
N GLY A 184 -22.23 1.38 5.69
CA GLY A 184 -23.45 0.63 6.05
C GLY A 184 -23.50 -0.79 5.47
N ARG A 185 -22.34 -1.42 5.31
CA ARG A 185 -22.19 -2.75 4.70
C ARG A 185 -22.92 -3.83 5.48
N ASP A 186 -23.65 -4.69 4.75
CA ASP A 186 -24.20 -5.91 5.30
C ASP A 186 -23.17 -7.05 5.29
N ARG A 187 -22.80 -7.55 6.47
CA ARG A 187 -21.84 -8.64 6.64
C ARG A 187 -22.34 -9.95 6.04
N ASP A 188 -23.64 -10.21 6.06
CA ASP A 188 -24.18 -11.44 5.46
C ASP A 188 -24.10 -11.40 3.92
N THR A 189 -24.34 -10.24 3.33
CA THR A 189 -24.12 -10.02 1.90
C THR A 189 -22.64 -10.12 1.52
N LEU A 190 -21.70 -9.62 2.34
CA LEU A 190 -20.25 -9.85 2.13
C LEU A 190 -19.90 -11.35 2.10
N ARG A 191 -20.45 -12.15 3.03
CA ARG A 191 -20.24 -13.60 3.07
C ARG A 191 -20.83 -14.28 1.84
N LYS A 192 -22.05 -13.89 1.41
CA LYS A 192 -22.66 -14.40 0.18
C LYS A 192 -21.81 -14.08 -1.05
N ALA A 193 -21.26 -12.87 -1.13
CA ALA A 193 -20.39 -12.48 -2.24
C ALA A 193 -19.13 -13.34 -2.34
N LEU A 194 -18.53 -13.72 -1.20
CA LEU A 194 -17.38 -14.62 -1.15
C LEU A 194 -17.71 -16.07 -1.59
N ASP A 195 -18.97 -16.48 -1.53
CA ASP A 195 -19.47 -17.78 -2.01
C ASP A 195 -19.83 -17.76 -3.52
N VAL A 196 -19.63 -16.64 -4.23
CA VAL A 196 -19.79 -16.54 -5.68
C VAL A 196 -18.45 -16.83 -6.38
N PRO A 197 -18.28 -17.99 -7.06
CA PRO A 197 -17.00 -18.37 -7.67
C PRO A 197 -16.58 -17.48 -8.84
N ALA A 198 -17.52 -16.78 -9.46
CA ALA A 198 -17.27 -15.86 -10.57
C ALA A 198 -16.70 -14.52 -10.11
N LEU A 199 -16.87 -14.15 -8.82
CA LEU A 199 -16.33 -12.90 -8.29
C LEU A 199 -14.80 -12.93 -8.36
N SER A 200 -14.18 -11.87 -8.86
CA SER A 200 -12.73 -11.90 -9.08
C SER A 200 -11.93 -11.98 -7.77
N PRO A 201 -10.74 -12.61 -7.78
CA PRO A 201 -9.92 -12.78 -6.57
C PRO A 201 -9.58 -11.48 -5.85
N GLY A 202 -9.44 -10.37 -6.60
CA GLY A 202 -9.17 -9.05 -6.02
C GLY A 202 -10.33 -8.56 -5.14
N TRP A 203 -11.57 -8.69 -5.62
CA TRP A 203 -12.76 -8.32 -4.84
C TRP A 203 -12.98 -9.27 -3.66
N GLN A 204 -12.73 -10.57 -3.85
CA GLN A 204 -12.75 -11.54 -2.75
C GLN A 204 -11.69 -11.24 -1.68
N GLY A 205 -10.53 -10.70 -2.07
CA GLY A 205 -9.52 -10.18 -1.14
C GLY A 205 -10.09 -9.05 -0.30
N SER A 206 -10.56 -7.98 -0.95
CA SER A 206 -11.13 -6.82 -0.25
C SER A 206 -12.28 -7.18 0.69
N PHE A 207 -13.16 -8.11 0.30
CA PHE A 207 -14.27 -8.54 1.15
C PHE A 207 -13.83 -9.38 2.35
N ARG A 208 -12.75 -10.16 2.23
CA ARG A 208 -12.15 -10.84 3.38
C ARG A 208 -11.54 -9.83 4.36
N ASP A 209 -10.85 -8.81 3.85
CA ASP A 209 -10.27 -7.75 4.68
C ASP A 209 -11.36 -6.97 5.43
N LEU A 210 -12.45 -6.61 4.75
CA LEU A 210 -13.62 -5.97 5.36
C LEU A 210 -14.31 -6.86 6.42
N LEU A 211 -14.38 -8.18 6.20
CA LEU A 211 -14.91 -9.09 7.20
C LEU A 211 -13.98 -9.26 8.40
N ALA A 212 -12.66 -9.25 8.19
CA ALA A 212 -11.64 -9.40 9.23
C ALA A 212 -11.47 -8.15 10.10
N ALA A 213 -11.83 -6.97 9.58
CA ALA A 213 -11.93 -5.73 10.35
C ALA A 213 -13.15 -5.79 11.30
N GLU A 214 -13.12 -6.65 12.33
CA GLU A 214 -14.26 -6.87 13.23
C GLU A 214 -14.48 -5.75 14.26
N GLU A 215 -13.50 -4.88 14.47
CA GLU A 215 -13.60 -3.61 15.19
C GLU A 215 -12.28 -2.87 14.92
N PRO A 216 -12.26 -1.52 14.79
CA PRO A 216 -10.98 -0.81 14.78
C PRO A 216 -10.25 -1.22 16.06
N PRO A 217 -9.02 -1.79 15.97
CA PRO A 217 -8.31 -2.21 17.15
C PRO A 217 -8.24 -1.02 18.10
N ALA A 218 -8.54 -1.26 19.39
CA ALA A 218 -8.36 -0.23 20.41
C ALA A 218 -6.99 0.42 20.20
N PRO A 219 -6.89 1.77 20.22
CA PRO A 219 -5.64 2.45 19.90
C PRO A 219 -4.53 1.82 20.73
N ARG A 220 -3.57 1.16 20.06
CA ARG A 220 -2.44 0.49 20.71
C ARG A 220 -1.45 1.57 21.15
N GLY A 221 -1.81 2.29 22.22
CA GLY A 221 -1.04 3.40 22.77
C GLY A 221 -1.78 4.73 22.78
N TRP A 222 -1.06 5.82 22.48
CA TRP A 222 -1.57 7.19 22.53
C TRP A 222 -1.65 7.82 21.12
N SER A 223 -2.55 8.79 20.98
CA SER A 223 -2.63 9.65 19.79
C SER A 223 -1.62 10.80 19.88
N GLY A 224 -1.07 11.25 18.75
CA GLY A 224 -0.13 12.36 18.76
C GLY A 224 1.22 11.98 19.33
N PHE A 225 1.84 12.95 20.00
CA PHE A 225 3.14 12.82 20.63
C PHE A 225 2.99 12.92 22.15
N ARG A 226 3.71 12.06 22.86
CA ARG A 226 3.81 12.04 24.31
C ARG A 226 5.28 12.28 24.69
N PRO A 227 5.57 13.12 25.69
CA PRO A 227 6.93 13.28 26.18
C PRO A 227 7.42 11.99 26.84
N LEU A 228 8.55 11.47 26.38
CA LEU A 228 9.32 10.42 27.04
C LEU A 228 10.68 10.96 27.47
N ARG A 229 11.17 10.47 28.60
CA ARG A 229 12.48 10.84 29.15
C ARG A 229 13.54 9.85 28.68
N VAL A 230 14.68 10.37 28.22
CA VAL A 230 15.89 9.58 27.99
C VAL A 230 16.43 9.16 29.35
N ALA A 231 16.23 7.90 29.73
CA ALA A 231 16.74 7.33 30.96
C ALA A 231 18.27 7.16 30.90
N ARG A 232 18.79 6.73 29.74
CA ARG A 232 20.23 6.58 29.48
C ARG A 232 20.56 6.53 27.99
N VAL A 233 21.82 6.80 27.69
CA VAL A 233 22.42 6.67 26.35
C VAL A 233 23.56 5.66 26.45
N VAL A 234 23.62 4.69 25.53
CA VAL A 234 24.66 3.65 25.52
C VAL A 234 25.32 3.59 24.14
N PRO A 235 26.66 3.76 24.06
CA PRO A 235 27.39 3.51 22.82
C PRO A 235 27.41 2.02 22.48
N GLU A 236 26.91 1.66 21.30
CA GLU A 236 26.81 0.28 20.83
C GLU A 236 27.88 -0.07 19.78
N SER A 237 28.38 0.94 19.07
CA SER A 237 29.51 0.82 18.14
C SER A 237 30.15 2.19 17.91
N THR A 238 31.13 2.26 17.01
CA THR A 238 31.75 3.54 16.62
C THR A 238 30.79 4.53 15.95
N THR A 239 29.59 4.08 15.54
CA THR A 239 28.63 4.90 14.79
C THR A 239 27.20 4.81 15.31
N VAL A 240 26.93 4.02 16.36
CA VAL A 240 25.58 3.73 16.85
C VAL A 240 25.50 3.94 18.36
N ASP A 241 24.51 4.72 18.78
CA ASP A 241 24.13 4.90 20.18
C ASP A 241 22.69 4.42 20.40
N SER A 242 22.45 3.73 21.51
CA SER A 242 21.12 3.38 21.99
C SER A 242 20.57 4.44 22.94
N LEU A 243 19.34 4.87 22.67
CA LEU A 243 18.55 5.72 23.57
C LEU A 243 17.51 4.86 24.27
N HIS A 244 17.52 4.93 25.59
CA HIS A 244 16.57 4.26 26.46
C HIS A 244 15.52 5.26 26.93
N LEU A 245 14.26 5.02 26.58
CA LEU A 245 13.15 5.97 26.72
C LEU A 245 12.11 5.43 27.71
N ALA A 246 11.87 6.16 28.79
CA ALA A 246 10.85 5.83 29.78
C ALA A 246 9.74 6.89 29.80
N ALA A 247 8.55 6.53 30.26
CA ALA A 247 7.48 7.49 30.47
C ALA A 247 7.90 8.54 31.50
N ASP A 248 7.73 9.82 31.17
CA ASP A 248 8.16 10.92 32.05
C ASP A 248 7.41 10.95 33.39
N ASP A 249 6.15 10.50 33.36
CA ASP A 249 5.23 10.37 34.49
C ASP A 249 5.34 9.00 35.21
N GLY A 250 6.24 8.11 34.76
CA GLY A 250 6.40 6.76 35.31
C GLY A 250 5.26 5.79 35.01
N ALA A 251 4.25 6.18 34.21
CA ALA A 251 3.15 5.30 33.86
C ALA A 251 3.61 4.19 32.88
N PRO A 252 2.95 3.02 32.90
CA PRO A 252 3.30 1.93 32.00
C PRO A 252 3.17 2.35 30.53
N LEU A 253 4.09 1.85 29.73
CA LEU A 253 4.10 1.99 28.29
C LEU A 253 3.40 0.78 27.64
N PRO A 254 2.72 0.95 26.49
CA PRO A 254 2.20 -0.16 25.71
C PRO A 254 3.33 -1.12 25.32
N ARG A 255 3.10 -2.43 25.45
CA ARG A 255 4.10 -3.41 24.99
C ARG A 255 4.11 -3.44 23.46
N PRO A 256 5.26 -3.19 22.82
CA PRO A 256 5.36 -3.18 21.36
C PRO A 256 5.48 -4.62 20.83
N GLU A 257 5.03 -4.82 19.59
CA GLU A 257 5.30 -6.08 18.88
C GLU A 257 6.75 -6.10 18.35
N PRO A 258 7.43 -7.27 18.33
CA PRO A 258 8.83 -7.35 17.91
C PRO A 258 9.00 -6.97 16.44
N GLY A 259 9.67 -5.84 16.20
CA GLY A 259 9.90 -5.26 14.87
C GLY A 259 9.23 -3.89 14.63
N GLN A 260 8.35 -3.45 15.55
CA GLN A 260 7.79 -2.10 15.53
C GLN A 260 8.83 -0.99 15.74
N TYR A 261 8.46 0.25 15.43
CA TYR A 261 9.26 1.45 15.59
C TYR A 261 8.54 2.54 16.39
N LEU A 262 9.32 3.51 16.86
CA LEU A 262 8.84 4.76 17.43
C LEU A 262 9.09 5.92 16.47
N THR A 263 8.23 6.93 16.49
CA THR A 263 8.43 8.18 15.76
C THR A 263 8.72 9.32 16.72
N LEU A 264 9.89 9.95 16.58
CA LEU A 264 10.38 11.02 17.44
C LEU A 264 10.24 12.37 16.71
N ARG A 265 9.70 13.37 17.42
CA ARG A 265 9.78 14.78 17.02
C ARG A 265 10.92 15.44 17.77
N VAL A 266 11.80 16.14 17.06
CA VAL A 266 13.08 16.64 17.59
C VAL A 266 13.18 18.16 17.39
N PRO A 267 12.51 18.99 18.20
CA PRO A 267 12.45 20.44 18.01
C PRO A 267 13.82 21.14 17.95
N GLY A 268 14.83 20.63 18.65
CA GLY A 268 16.16 21.24 18.65
C GLY A 268 17.00 20.97 17.40
N ALA A 269 16.53 20.12 16.48
CA ALA A 269 17.30 19.71 15.30
C ALA A 269 16.91 20.44 14.00
N GLY A 270 15.97 21.39 14.05
CA GLY A 270 15.57 22.21 12.90
C GLY A 270 14.24 22.94 13.11
N ASP A 271 13.94 23.89 12.22
CA ASP A 271 12.68 24.63 12.17
C ASP A 271 12.10 24.58 10.74
N PRO A 272 10.94 23.92 10.51
CA PRO A 272 10.11 23.23 11.50
C PRO A 272 10.78 21.99 12.12
N ALA A 273 10.30 21.59 13.30
CA ALA A 273 10.84 20.47 14.07
C ALA A 273 10.86 19.16 13.25
N PRO A 274 12.03 18.57 12.94
CA PRO A 274 12.08 17.35 12.17
C PRO A 274 11.53 16.16 12.96
N VAL A 275 10.88 15.25 12.23
CA VAL A 275 10.34 13.99 12.75
C VAL A 275 11.03 12.80 12.10
N ARG A 276 11.40 11.78 12.88
CA ARG A 276 12.10 10.58 12.40
C ARG A 276 11.59 9.32 13.07
N SER A 277 11.53 8.23 12.32
CA SER A 277 11.19 6.91 12.84
C SER A 277 12.44 6.08 13.15
N TYR A 278 12.43 5.37 14.27
CA TYR A 278 13.51 4.49 14.73
C TYR A 278 12.93 3.18 15.26
N SER A 279 13.39 2.05 14.70
CA SER A 279 12.95 0.73 15.15
C SER A 279 13.31 0.49 16.62
N LEU A 280 12.40 -0.18 17.32
CA LEU A 280 12.66 -0.70 18.65
C LEU A 280 13.70 -1.81 18.53
N SER A 281 14.71 -1.79 19.39
CA SER A 281 15.87 -2.69 19.29
C SER A 281 16.02 -3.63 20.49
N ALA A 282 15.07 -3.64 21.43
CA ALA A 282 15.11 -4.48 22.64
C ALA A 282 13.85 -5.35 22.77
N ALA A 283 13.86 -6.24 23.78
CA ALA A 283 12.69 -7.02 24.17
C ALA A 283 11.47 -6.11 24.45
N PRO A 284 10.25 -6.54 24.06
CA PRO A 284 9.02 -5.85 24.42
C PRO A 284 8.92 -5.57 25.93
N SER A 285 8.72 -4.31 26.30
CA SER A 285 8.71 -3.85 27.68
C SER A 285 7.62 -2.80 27.87
N ASP A 286 7.02 -2.78 29.07
CA ASP A 286 6.05 -1.77 29.52
C ASP A 286 6.70 -0.68 30.39
N ARG A 287 8.03 -0.73 30.58
CA ARG A 287 8.76 0.24 31.42
C ARG A 287 9.59 1.21 30.61
N GLU A 288 10.27 0.69 29.59
CA GLU A 288 11.27 1.42 28.83
C GLU A 288 11.35 0.86 27.42
N TYR A 289 11.49 1.75 26.45
CA TYR A 289 11.82 1.42 25.06
C TYR A 289 13.30 1.64 24.78
N ARG A 290 13.89 0.81 23.92
CA ARG A 290 15.22 1.06 23.35
C ARG A 290 15.09 1.33 21.87
N ILE A 291 15.58 2.49 21.41
CA ILE A 291 15.88 2.74 20.00
C ILE A 291 17.38 2.85 19.84
N SER A 292 17.89 2.51 18.65
CA SER A 292 19.32 2.60 18.38
C SER A 292 19.57 3.36 17.08
N VAL A 293 20.35 4.42 17.18
CA VAL A 293 20.46 5.46 16.16
C VAL A 293 21.87 5.42 15.59
N LYS A 294 21.97 5.17 14.28
CA LYS A 294 23.23 5.38 13.54
C LYS A 294 23.42 6.86 13.25
N ARG A 295 24.63 7.39 13.48
CA ARG A 295 25.00 8.76 13.13
C ARG A 295 25.14 8.92 11.62
N ASP A 296 24.10 9.45 10.98
CA ASP A 296 23.97 9.54 9.53
C ASP A 296 22.98 10.66 9.13
N GLY A 297 23.43 11.91 9.19
CA GLY A 297 22.60 13.09 8.88
C GLY A 297 22.36 14.03 10.07
N VAL A 298 21.57 15.09 9.84
CA VAL A 298 21.40 16.21 10.78
C VAL A 298 20.72 15.77 12.09
N VAL A 299 19.57 15.10 12.00
CA VAL A 299 18.81 14.69 13.19
C VAL A 299 19.58 13.64 13.99
N SER A 300 20.07 12.59 13.35
CA SER A 300 20.85 11.55 14.03
C SER A 300 22.13 12.11 14.66
N SER A 301 22.80 13.07 14.03
CA SER A 301 23.93 13.79 14.63
C SER A 301 23.51 14.62 15.84
N TYR A 302 22.37 15.31 15.78
CA TYR A 302 21.80 16.01 16.94
C TYR A 302 21.53 15.04 18.10
N LEU A 303 20.89 13.89 17.84
CA LEU A 303 20.61 12.88 18.87
C LEU A 303 21.91 12.39 19.53
N HIS A 304 22.97 12.15 18.75
CA HIS A 304 24.28 11.74 19.26
C HIS A 304 25.01 12.79 20.08
N THR A 305 24.79 14.08 19.79
CA THR A 305 25.60 15.17 20.36
C THR A 305 24.91 15.93 21.48
N HIS A 306 23.57 15.94 21.50
CA HIS A 306 22.78 16.79 22.40
C HIS A 306 21.86 16.01 23.34
N LEU A 307 21.47 14.77 23.01
CA LEU A 307 20.67 13.98 23.94
C LEU A 307 21.55 13.30 24.98
N ALA A 308 21.17 13.49 26.23
CA ALA A 308 21.77 12.87 27.39
C ALA A 308 20.66 12.36 28.33
N ALA A 309 21.05 11.57 29.33
CA ALA A 309 20.13 11.14 30.38
C ALA A 309 19.43 12.36 31.01
N GLY A 310 18.12 12.25 31.20
CA GLY A 310 17.25 13.32 31.69
C GLY A 310 16.59 14.17 30.60
N ALA A 311 17.09 14.16 29.36
CA ALA A 311 16.44 14.87 28.25
C ALA A 311 15.03 14.34 27.98
N VAL A 312 14.13 15.20 27.50
CA VAL A 312 12.76 14.83 27.12
C VAL A 312 12.62 14.92 25.61
N VAL A 313 12.00 13.91 25.01
CA VAL A 313 11.71 13.81 23.58
C VAL A 313 10.23 13.52 23.35
N ASP A 314 9.65 14.13 22.33
CA ASP A 314 8.27 13.88 21.94
C ASP A 314 8.20 12.63 21.07
N VAL A 315 7.38 11.65 21.47
CA VAL A 315 7.33 10.32 20.86
C VAL A 315 5.90 9.95 20.50
N ALA A 316 5.65 9.47 19.29
CA ALA A 316 4.40 8.80 18.93
C ALA A 316 4.45 7.32 19.35
N ALA A 317 3.28 6.73 19.63
CA ALA A 317 3.17 5.34 20.09
C ALA A 317 3.82 4.33 19.11
N PRO A 318 4.25 3.14 19.59
CA PRO A 318 4.79 2.08 18.75
C PRO A 318 3.87 1.72 17.58
N ARG A 319 4.45 1.60 16.38
CA ARG A 319 3.74 1.26 15.13
C ARG A 319 4.60 0.40 14.21
N GLY A 320 3.98 -0.14 13.17
CA GLY A 320 4.66 -0.91 12.11
C GLY A 320 4.03 -2.28 11.92
N GLU A 321 4.04 -2.75 10.68
CA GLU A 321 3.51 -4.06 10.25
C GLU A 321 4.61 -5.12 10.09
N PHE A 322 5.88 -4.71 10.14
CA PHE A 322 7.02 -5.63 10.12
C PHE A 322 7.21 -6.26 11.49
N VAL A 323 6.30 -7.18 11.82
CA VAL A 323 6.25 -7.84 13.13
C VAL A 323 6.54 -9.33 13.00
N LEU A 324 7.20 -9.90 14.02
CA LEU A 324 7.44 -11.33 14.10
C LEU A 324 6.10 -12.08 14.21
N ALA A 325 5.87 -13.04 13.32
CA ALA A 325 4.68 -13.88 13.34
C ALA A 325 4.73 -14.86 14.52
N GLU A 326 3.61 -15.03 15.19
CA GLU A 326 3.44 -16.02 16.25
C GLU A 326 3.18 -17.40 15.63
N ASP A 327 4.25 -18.07 15.21
CA ASP A 327 4.22 -19.45 14.71
C ASP A 327 5.48 -20.26 15.08
N ASP A 328 5.45 -21.55 14.77
CA ASP A 328 6.54 -22.51 15.07
C ASP A 328 7.45 -22.80 13.87
N ARG A 329 7.26 -22.12 12.74
CA ARG A 329 8.07 -22.36 11.52
C ARG A 329 9.52 -21.95 11.75
N PRO A 330 10.51 -22.45 11.01
CA PRO A 330 11.85 -21.86 11.03
C PRO A 330 11.80 -20.34 10.72
N VAL A 331 12.72 -19.55 11.30
CA VAL A 331 12.83 -18.11 11.02
C VAL A 331 14.23 -17.75 10.54
N VAL A 332 14.30 -16.90 9.51
CA VAL A 332 15.56 -16.35 8.99
C VAL A 332 15.54 -14.82 9.16
N LEU A 333 16.33 -14.33 10.09
CA LEU A 333 16.51 -12.91 10.39
C LEU A 333 17.73 -12.38 9.62
N VAL A 334 17.50 -11.54 8.62
CA VAL A 334 18.53 -11.04 7.70
C VAL A 334 18.66 -9.53 7.83
N SER A 335 19.86 -9.03 8.14
CA SER A 335 20.07 -7.59 8.30
C SER A 335 21.39 -7.05 7.77
N ALA A 336 21.37 -5.77 7.41
CA ALA A 336 22.57 -5.02 7.02
C ALA A 336 22.71 -3.70 7.82
N GLY A 337 23.87 -3.52 8.46
CA GLY A 337 24.18 -2.32 9.25
C GLY A 337 23.11 -2.04 10.32
N ILE A 338 22.58 -0.81 10.37
CA ILE A 338 21.58 -0.43 11.37
C ILE A 338 20.23 -1.13 11.20
N GLY A 339 19.99 -1.78 10.05
CA GLY A 339 18.83 -2.67 9.82
C GLY A 339 18.77 -3.86 10.79
N VAL A 340 19.81 -4.08 11.59
CA VAL A 340 19.82 -5.04 12.70
C VAL A 340 18.76 -4.76 13.76
N THR A 341 18.34 -3.49 13.91
CA THR A 341 17.49 -3.05 15.03
C THR A 341 16.13 -3.77 15.14
N PRO A 342 15.25 -3.79 14.11
CA PRO A 342 13.97 -4.48 14.23
C PRO A 342 14.14 -6.00 14.40
N VAL A 343 15.08 -6.62 13.68
CA VAL A 343 15.31 -8.07 13.80
C VAL A 343 15.97 -8.47 15.12
N LEU A 344 16.71 -7.57 15.77
CA LEU A 344 17.22 -7.78 17.12
C LEU A 344 16.07 -7.81 18.14
N ALA A 345 15.05 -6.96 17.99
CA ALA A 345 13.84 -7.04 18.82
C ALA A 345 13.11 -8.38 18.62
N MET A 346 13.06 -8.90 17.38
CA MET A 346 12.53 -10.24 17.09
C MET A 346 13.35 -11.34 17.79
N LEU A 347 14.68 -11.26 17.73
CA LEU A 347 15.57 -12.21 18.40
C LEU A 347 15.40 -12.19 19.93
N HIS A 348 15.22 -11.00 20.52
CA HIS A 348 14.88 -10.88 21.95
C HIS A 348 13.58 -11.60 22.29
N ALA A 349 12.53 -11.44 21.48
CA ALA A 349 11.26 -12.09 21.71
C ALA A 349 11.36 -13.63 21.60
N LEU A 350 12.09 -14.12 20.59
CA LEU A 350 12.36 -15.55 20.41
C LEU A 350 13.10 -16.14 21.63
N ALA A 351 14.15 -15.47 22.11
CA ALA A 351 14.93 -15.89 23.27
C ALA A 351 14.10 -15.83 24.57
N ALA A 352 13.34 -14.77 24.79
CA ALA A 352 12.48 -14.61 25.97
C ALA A 352 11.41 -15.72 26.05
N ASN A 353 10.85 -16.11 24.90
CA ASN A 353 9.86 -17.17 24.79
C ASN A 353 10.48 -18.59 24.71
N ARG A 354 11.82 -18.70 24.74
CA ARG A 354 12.55 -19.96 24.59
C ARG A 354 12.08 -20.75 23.37
N ALA A 355 11.96 -20.07 22.24
CA ALA A 355 11.41 -20.64 21.03
C ALA A 355 12.15 -21.95 20.65
N SER A 356 11.40 -23.00 20.38
CA SER A 356 11.93 -24.30 19.93
C SER A 356 12.10 -24.39 18.41
N ARG A 357 11.65 -23.36 17.67
CA ARG A 357 11.85 -23.25 16.23
C ARG A 357 13.33 -23.01 15.89
N GLU A 358 13.71 -23.38 14.69
CA GLU A 358 15.03 -23.06 14.14
C GLU A 358 15.14 -21.55 13.87
N VAL A 359 16.24 -20.93 14.31
CA VAL A 359 16.46 -19.47 14.23
C VAL A 359 17.79 -19.19 13.54
N TRP A 360 17.73 -18.58 12.36
CA TRP A 360 18.91 -18.15 11.60
C TRP A 360 19.13 -16.65 11.71
N TRP A 361 20.33 -16.25 12.11
CA TRP A 361 20.77 -14.86 12.18
C TRP A 361 21.84 -14.60 11.11
N LEU A 362 21.46 -13.86 10.07
CA LEU A 362 22.35 -13.48 8.98
C LEU A 362 22.57 -11.97 9.03
N HIS A 363 23.76 -11.54 9.45
CA HIS A 363 24.07 -10.11 9.59
C HIS A 363 25.30 -9.70 8.79
N THR A 364 25.21 -8.57 8.11
CA THR A 364 26.34 -7.95 7.42
C THR A 364 26.55 -6.49 7.81
N THR A 365 27.81 -6.12 7.99
CA THR A 365 28.22 -4.73 8.23
C THR A 365 29.59 -4.49 7.63
N ARG A 366 30.13 -3.27 7.69
CA ARG A 366 31.41 -2.94 7.05
C ARG A 366 32.59 -3.61 7.73
N THR A 367 32.68 -3.46 9.04
CA THR A 367 33.80 -3.92 9.87
C THR A 367 33.30 -4.40 11.22
N ALA A 368 34.11 -5.16 11.95
CA ALA A 368 33.80 -5.56 13.33
C ALA A 368 33.56 -4.35 14.26
N ALA A 369 34.27 -3.23 14.04
CA ALA A 369 34.10 -2.01 14.84
C ALA A 369 32.77 -1.26 14.59
N GLU A 370 32.09 -1.58 13.48
CA GLU A 370 30.75 -1.05 13.14
C GLU A 370 29.63 -2.07 13.46
N HIS A 371 29.97 -3.25 13.97
CA HIS A 371 29.00 -4.32 14.30
C HIS A 371 28.33 -4.06 15.65
N ALA A 372 27.31 -3.21 15.64
CA ALA A 372 26.47 -2.98 16.81
C ALA A 372 25.81 -4.30 17.26
N PHE A 373 25.73 -4.51 18.58
CA PHE A 373 25.06 -5.64 19.23
C PHE A 373 25.65 -7.04 19.00
N ALA A 374 26.85 -7.17 18.44
CA ALA A 374 27.45 -8.49 18.14
C ALA A 374 27.42 -9.45 19.36
N ALA A 375 27.93 -9.00 20.50
CA ALA A 375 27.94 -9.79 21.74
C ALA A 375 26.53 -10.04 22.32
N GLU A 376 25.59 -9.13 22.08
CA GLU A 376 24.21 -9.27 22.54
C GLU A 376 23.46 -10.32 21.72
N ALA A 377 23.51 -10.23 20.39
CA ALA A 377 22.91 -11.20 19.47
C ALA A 377 23.48 -12.60 19.69
N HIS A 378 24.81 -12.73 19.83
CA HIS A 378 25.47 -14.01 20.09
C HIS A 378 24.95 -14.66 21.38
N ARG A 379 24.79 -13.90 22.48
CA ARG A 379 24.24 -14.43 23.74
C ARG A 379 22.79 -14.88 23.61
N LEU A 380 21.97 -14.13 22.88
CA LEU A 380 20.56 -14.50 22.66
C LEU A 380 20.46 -15.79 21.84
N LEU A 381 21.24 -15.90 20.75
CA LEU A 381 21.30 -17.10 19.92
C LEU A 381 21.79 -18.31 20.71
N ALA A 382 22.83 -18.17 21.53
CA ALA A 382 23.35 -19.24 22.38
C ALA A 382 22.34 -19.71 23.46
N SER A 383 21.30 -18.92 23.76
CA SER A 383 20.23 -19.32 24.68
C SER A 383 19.11 -20.13 24.02
N LEU A 384 19.08 -20.17 22.68
CA LEU A 384 18.11 -20.91 21.89
C LEU A 384 18.62 -22.33 21.58
N PRO A 385 17.73 -23.35 21.56
CA PRO A 385 18.12 -24.73 21.29
C PRO A 385 18.62 -24.95 19.85
N HIS A 386 18.14 -24.15 18.89
CA HIS A 386 18.40 -24.28 17.46
C HIS A 386 18.76 -22.92 16.84
N GLY A 387 19.76 -22.24 17.42
CA GLY A 387 20.28 -20.95 16.95
C GLY A 387 21.47 -21.10 16.00
N HIS A 388 21.40 -20.43 14.84
CA HIS A 388 22.43 -20.41 13.81
C HIS A 388 22.88 -18.97 13.56
N GLU A 389 24.18 -18.72 13.54
CA GLU A 389 24.76 -17.38 13.36
C GLU A 389 25.68 -17.34 12.14
N HIS A 390 25.45 -16.37 11.24
CA HIS A 390 26.33 -16.07 10.11
C HIS A 390 26.58 -14.56 10.00
N ILE A 391 27.81 -14.16 10.30
CA ILE A 391 28.26 -12.76 10.25
C ILE A 391 29.20 -12.56 9.07
N ARG A 392 29.01 -11.46 8.33
CA ARG A 392 29.89 -11.11 7.21
C ARG A 392 30.32 -9.65 7.24
N TYR A 393 31.63 -9.42 7.31
CA TYR A 393 32.21 -8.08 7.22
C TYR A 393 32.56 -7.75 5.78
N THR A 394 31.91 -6.75 5.21
CA THR A 394 32.05 -6.44 3.78
C THR A 394 33.44 -5.95 3.38
N ALA A 395 34.19 -5.35 4.31
CA ALA A 395 35.58 -4.95 4.07
C ALA A 395 36.56 -6.13 3.95
N GLU A 396 36.24 -7.28 4.58
CA GLU A 396 37.13 -8.45 4.65
C GLU A 396 36.67 -9.59 3.75
N ASN A 397 35.35 -9.82 3.69
CA ASN A 397 34.74 -10.98 3.04
C ASN A 397 33.88 -10.60 1.83
N GLY A 398 33.73 -9.32 1.52
CA GLY A 398 32.75 -8.85 0.53
C GLY A 398 31.30 -8.94 1.01
N ARG A 399 30.36 -8.57 0.14
CA ARG A 399 28.92 -8.52 0.47
C ARG A 399 28.32 -9.92 0.65
N LEU A 400 27.19 -10.00 1.37
CA LEU A 400 26.34 -11.20 1.35
C LEU A 400 25.79 -11.38 -0.06
N THR A 401 25.94 -12.57 -0.65
CA THR A 401 25.51 -12.86 -2.02
C THR A 401 24.58 -14.06 -2.07
N ARG A 402 23.96 -14.30 -3.23
CA ARG A 402 23.17 -15.52 -3.49
C ARG A 402 23.98 -16.77 -3.20
N GLU A 403 25.22 -16.83 -3.68
CA GLU A 403 26.12 -17.96 -3.50
C GLU A 403 26.41 -18.21 -2.01
N THR A 404 26.49 -17.14 -1.22
CA THR A 404 26.62 -17.25 0.24
C THR A 404 25.38 -17.91 0.84
N LEU A 405 24.18 -17.45 0.47
CA LEU A 405 22.93 -18.01 0.99
C LEU A 405 22.70 -19.46 0.55
N SER A 406 23.03 -19.79 -0.71
CA SER A 406 22.95 -21.17 -1.23
C SER A 406 23.82 -22.16 -0.46
N ALA A 407 24.89 -21.69 0.19
CA ALA A 407 25.79 -22.55 0.96
C ALA A 407 25.33 -22.80 2.40
N LEU A 408 24.28 -22.11 2.88
CA LEU A 408 23.82 -22.19 4.28
C LEU A 408 22.72 -23.23 4.51
N ASP A 409 22.19 -23.86 3.46
CA ASP A 409 21.09 -24.85 3.55
C ASP A 409 19.89 -24.33 4.37
N LEU A 410 19.42 -23.14 4.03
CA LEU A 410 18.36 -22.44 4.78
C LEU A 410 17.01 -23.19 4.69
N PRO A 411 16.20 -23.15 5.77
CA PRO A 411 14.88 -23.79 5.79
C PRO A 411 13.85 -23.01 4.95
N VAL A 412 13.66 -23.43 3.70
CA VAL A 412 12.80 -22.73 2.70
C VAL A 412 11.30 -22.76 3.01
N ASP A 413 10.86 -23.63 3.91
CA ASP A 413 9.50 -23.67 4.44
C ASP A 413 9.26 -22.65 5.58
N GLY A 414 10.33 -22.01 6.05
CA GLY A 414 10.34 -20.96 7.06
C GLY A 414 9.91 -19.58 6.57
N THR A 415 10.00 -18.62 7.49
CA THR A 415 9.66 -17.21 7.28
C THR A 415 10.93 -16.36 7.35
N ALA A 416 11.13 -15.45 6.39
CA ALA A 416 12.29 -14.57 6.34
C ALA A 416 11.92 -13.11 6.63
N TYR A 417 12.70 -12.47 7.49
CA TYR A 417 12.58 -11.05 7.85
C TYR A 417 13.85 -10.32 7.45
N LEU A 418 13.71 -9.34 6.55
CA LEU A 418 14.82 -8.58 6.02
C LEU A 418 14.75 -7.12 6.47
N CYS A 419 15.90 -6.52 6.81
CA CYS A 419 15.99 -5.08 7.00
C CYS A 419 17.41 -4.54 6.69
N GLY A 420 17.50 -3.47 5.91
CA GLY A 420 18.76 -2.90 5.45
C GLY A 420 18.57 -1.92 4.28
N PRO A 421 19.66 -1.50 3.61
CA PRO A 421 19.59 -0.61 2.45
C PRO A 421 18.83 -1.22 1.26
N ASP A 422 18.14 -0.39 0.46
CA ASP A 422 17.32 -0.82 -0.68
C ASP A 422 17.99 -1.89 -1.57
N ALA A 423 19.23 -1.64 -2.02
CA ALA A 423 19.94 -2.56 -2.91
C ALA A 423 20.24 -3.91 -2.24
N PHE A 424 20.50 -3.92 -0.93
CA PHE A 424 20.66 -5.16 -0.16
C PHE A 424 19.34 -5.91 -0.04
N MET A 425 18.27 -5.19 0.29
CA MET A 425 16.93 -5.75 0.47
C MET A 425 16.41 -6.43 -0.80
N THR A 426 16.52 -5.76 -1.95
CA THR A 426 16.16 -6.33 -3.26
C THR A 426 16.97 -7.59 -3.55
N ALA A 427 18.30 -7.51 -3.45
CA ALA A 427 19.18 -8.63 -3.75
C ALA A 427 18.93 -9.86 -2.85
N MET A 428 18.67 -9.65 -1.57
CA MET A 428 18.41 -10.73 -0.61
C MET A 428 17.02 -11.34 -0.80
N ARG A 429 15.99 -10.53 -1.06
CA ARG A 429 14.66 -11.02 -1.41
C ARG A 429 14.71 -11.92 -2.65
N ASP A 430 15.34 -11.44 -3.73
CA ASP A 430 15.47 -12.20 -4.99
C ASP A 430 16.25 -13.50 -4.78
N SER A 431 17.27 -13.48 -3.91
CA SER A 431 18.06 -14.66 -3.59
C SER A 431 17.25 -15.67 -2.78
N LEU A 432 16.53 -15.27 -1.73
CA LEU A 432 15.69 -16.18 -0.93
C LEU A 432 14.57 -16.80 -1.78
N VAL A 433 13.87 -16.01 -2.59
CA VAL A 433 12.83 -16.55 -3.49
C VAL A 433 13.42 -17.56 -4.47
N SER A 434 14.61 -17.30 -5.01
CA SER A 434 15.27 -18.24 -5.90
C SER A 434 15.75 -19.54 -5.24
N LEU A 435 15.95 -19.53 -3.92
CA LEU A 435 16.26 -20.72 -3.14
C LEU A 435 15.01 -21.57 -2.85
N GLY A 436 13.81 -21.02 -3.07
CA GLY A 436 12.54 -21.74 -2.91
C GLY A 436 11.64 -21.19 -1.80
N PHE A 437 11.99 -20.09 -1.15
CA PHE A 437 11.10 -19.43 -0.20
C PHE A 437 9.82 -18.95 -0.91
N ASP A 438 8.68 -19.15 -0.26
CA ASP A 438 7.41 -18.55 -0.68
C ASP A 438 7.54 -17.02 -0.62
N PRO A 439 7.35 -16.27 -1.72
CA PRO A 439 7.46 -14.81 -1.74
C PRO A 439 6.57 -14.10 -0.72
N THR A 440 5.45 -14.73 -0.33
CA THR A 440 4.52 -14.19 0.68
C THR A 440 5.05 -14.29 2.11
N ARG A 441 6.09 -15.11 2.35
CA ARG A 441 6.76 -15.30 3.64
C ARG A 441 8.12 -14.60 3.73
N VAL A 442 8.44 -13.78 2.74
CA VAL A 442 9.64 -12.94 2.71
C VAL A 442 9.22 -11.50 3.01
N HIS A 443 9.36 -11.11 4.28
CA HIS A 443 8.96 -9.81 4.80
C HIS A 443 10.15 -8.85 4.80
N SER A 444 9.91 -7.57 4.51
CA SER A 444 10.96 -6.56 4.42
C SER A 444 10.51 -5.23 4.99
N GLU A 445 11.33 -4.62 5.85
CA GLU A 445 11.16 -3.24 6.29
C GLU A 445 12.19 -2.33 5.61
N LEU A 446 11.72 -1.21 5.07
CA LEU A 446 12.55 -0.16 4.50
C LEU A 446 12.68 0.99 5.49
N PHE A 447 13.91 1.42 5.77
CA PHE A 447 14.14 2.65 6.51
C PHE A 447 13.93 3.84 5.58
N GLY A 448 12.75 4.44 5.66
CA GLY A 448 12.31 5.51 4.76
C GLY A 448 10.82 5.38 4.42
N GLY A 449 10.36 6.17 3.44
CA GLY A 449 8.98 6.11 2.96
C GLY A 449 8.58 4.73 2.41
N VAL A 450 7.29 4.41 2.53
CA VAL A 450 6.69 3.16 2.04
C VAL A 450 6.83 3.01 0.51
N SER A 451 6.83 1.76 0.00
CA SER A 451 6.79 1.56 -1.46
C SER A 451 5.55 2.22 -2.06
N ALA A 452 5.74 2.95 -3.16
CA ALA A 452 4.66 3.62 -3.87
C ALA A 452 3.75 2.63 -4.59
N ILE A 453 2.45 2.95 -4.67
CA ILE A 453 1.46 2.18 -5.43
C ILE A 453 0.70 3.16 -6.31
N ASN A 454 1.17 3.35 -7.54
CA ASN A 454 0.65 4.33 -8.49
C ASN A 454 0.39 3.68 -9.87
N PRO A 455 -0.72 2.95 -10.04
CA PRO A 455 -0.90 2.06 -11.18
C PRO A 455 -0.89 2.77 -12.53
N GLY A 456 -0.16 2.20 -13.50
CA GLY A 456 -0.05 2.72 -14.87
C GLY A 456 0.92 3.89 -15.05
N LEU A 457 1.56 4.41 -14.00
CA LEU A 457 2.67 5.35 -14.18
C LEU A 457 3.91 4.61 -14.69
N THR A 458 4.52 5.15 -15.74
CA THR A 458 5.76 4.62 -16.33
C THR A 458 6.89 5.62 -16.22
N GLY A 459 8.14 5.13 -16.25
CA GLY A 459 9.34 5.99 -16.22
C GLY A 459 9.55 6.74 -14.91
N VAL A 460 8.91 6.32 -13.80
CA VAL A 460 9.08 6.96 -12.50
C VAL A 460 10.47 6.65 -11.95
N VAL A 461 11.31 7.67 -11.86
CA VAL A 461 12.61 7.58 -11.19
C VAL A 461 12.43 7.95 -9.73
N ARG A 462 12.82 7.04 -8.82
CA ARG A 462 12.81 7.32 -7.38
C ARG A 462 13.81 8.42 -7.08
N LYS A 463 13.32 9.54 -6.54
CA LYS A 463 14.15 10.63 -6.01
C LYS A 463 14.09 10.64 -4.50
N THR A 464 15.10 11.25 -3.89
CA THR A 464 15.09 11.49 -2.45
C THR A 464 14.04 12.56 -2.14
N PRO A 465 13.18 12.37 -1.12
CA PRO A 465 12.22 13.38 -0.72
C PRO A 465 12.87 14.74 -0.47
N HIS A 466 12.23 15.80 -0.95
CA HIS A 466 12.73 17.17 -0.88
C HIS A 466 11.59 18.18 -0.75
N PRO A 467 11.84 19.41 -0.28
CA PRO A 467 10.84 20.48 -0.37
C PRO A 467 10.43 20.76 -1.82
N PRO A 468 9.17 21.15 -2.08
CA PRO A 468 8.72 21.46 -3.43
C PRO A 468 9.48 22.68 -3.99
N ALA A 469 9.61 22.74 -5.32
CA ALA A 469 10.25 23.87 -5.98
C ALA A 469 9.41 25.16 -5.84
N GLY A 470 10.08 26.30 -5.66
CA GLY A 470 9.44 27.61 -5.53
C GLY A 470 9.58 28.20 -4.13
N ALA A 471 8.78 29.23 -3.84
CA ALA A 471 8.72 29.83 -2.52
C ALA A 471 8.10 28.84 -1.52
N ALA A 472 8.64 28.81 -0.30
CA ALA A 472 8.05 28.02 0.78
C ALA A 472 6.60 28.46 1.04
N GLY A 473 5.75 27.49 1.37
CA GLY A 473 4.40 27.77 1.84
C GLY A 473 4.41 28.58 3.13
N THR A 474 3.28 29.18 3.46
CA THR A 474 3.06 29.92 4.71
C THR A 474 1.99 29.28 5.60
N GLY A 475 1.43 28.14 5.17
CA GLY A 475 0.45 27.38 5.91
C GLY A 475 1.07 26.47 6.98
N PRO A 476 0.25 25.59 7.58
CA PRO A 476 0.69 24.68 8.62
C PRO A 476 1.83 23.75 8.16
N ALA A 477 2.67 23.30 9.10
CA ALA A 477 3.71 22.34 8.81
C ALA A 477 3.11 20.97 8.44
N VAL A 478 3.53 20.42 7.31
CA VAL A 478 3.19 19.06 6.89
C VAL A 478 4.44 18.21 7.01
N THR A 479 4.38 17.20 7.85
CA THR A 479 5.46 16.25 8.08
C THR A 479 5.13 14.89 7.48
N PHE A 480 6.04 14.39 6.65
CA PHE A 480 6.08 13.01 6.17
C PHE A 480 7.12 12.24 7.01
N ALA A 481 6.64 11.56 8.05
CA ALA A 481 7.48 11.06 9.14
C ALA A 481 8.49 9.99 8.71
N ARG A 482 8.10 9.06 7.85
CA ARG A 482 8.99 8.00 7.34
C ARG A 482 9.95 8.56 6.28
N SER A 483 9.50 9.53 5.51
CA SER A 483 10.33 10.26 4.54
C SER A 483 11.26 11.28 5.20
N GLY A 484 11.08 11.57 6.49
CA GLY A 484 11.92 12.49 7.24
C GLY A 484 11.84 13.94 6.73
N LEU A 485 10.74 14.32 6.12
CA LEU A 485 10.57 15.62 5.49
C LEU A 485 9.50 16.43 6.23
N THR A 486 9.76 17.70 6.49
CA THR A 486 8.75 18.63 7.04
C THR A 486 8.81 19.92 6.24
N VAL A 487 7.67 20.32 5.69
CA VAL A 487 7.55 21.46 4.79
C VAL A 487 6.29 22.24 5.13
N PRO A 488 6.35 23.58 5.20
CA PRO A 488 5.16 24.42 5.30
C PRO A 488 4.21 24.21 4.12
N TRP A 489 2.92 24.02 4.41
CA TRP A 489 1.86 23.86 3.42
C TRP A 489 1.72 25.09 2.53
N SER A 490 1.44 24.86 1.25
CA SER A 490 1.08 25.90 0.29
C SER A 490 -0.31 25.62 -0.28
N ASP A 491 -1.19 26.62 -0.25
CA ASP A 491 -2.54 26.53 -0.82
C ASP A 491 -2.56 26.41 -2.35
N GLY A 492 -1.40 26.46 -3.01
CA GLY A 492 -1.27 26.10 -4.42
C GLY A 492 -1.49 24.60 -4.71
N TYR A 493 -1.48 23.75 -3.69
CA TYR A 493 -1.74 22.32 -3.83
C TYR A 493 -3.18 21.96 -3.42
N PRO A 494 -3.90 21.16 -4.21
CA PRO A 494 -5.30 20.84 -3.94
C PRO A 494 -5.47 19.83 -2.79
N SER A 495 -4.52 18.91 -2.59
CA SER A 495 -4.55 17.96 -1.49
C SER A 495 -3.15 17.60 -0.98
N LEU A 496 -3.10 16.95 0.18
CA LEU A 496 -1.88 16.41 0.78
C LEU A 496 -1.16 15.42 -0.15
N LEU A 497 -1.89 14.73 -1.04
CA LEU A 497 -1.29 13.86 -2.05
C LEU A 497 -0.45 14.65 -3.06
N GLU A 498 -1.00 15.67 -3.71
CA GLU A 498 -0.24 16.47 -4.70
C GLU A 498 0.95 17.16 -4.04
N PHE A 499 0.82 17.58 -2.78
CA PHE A 499 1.92 18.13 -2.03
C PHE A 499 3.02 17.11 -1.76
N ALA A 500 2.65 15.89 -1.33
CA ALA A 500 3.60 14.77 -1.17
C ALA A 500 4.28 14.42 -2.50
N GLU A 501 3.54 14.37 -3.60
CA GLU A 501 4.08 14.12 -4.94
C GLU A 501 5.05 15.19 -5.40
N ALA A 502 4.78 16.47 -5.11
CA ALA A 502 5.70 17.58 -5.40
C ALA A 502 6.97 17.55 -4.54
N CYS A 503 6.92 16.84 -3.42
CA CYS A 503 8.05 16.59 -2.54
C CYS A 503 8.82 15.29 -2.89
N ASP A 504 8.42 14.58 -3.95
CA ASP A 504 8.92 13.24 -4.30
C ASP A 504 8.79 12.22 -3.13
N VAL A 505 7.80 12.43 -2.26
CA VAL A 505 7.44 11.48 -1.20
C VAL A 505 6.72 10.29 -1.82
N PRO A 506 7.14 9.05 -1.52
CA PRO A 506 6.43 7.86 -1.98
C PRO A 506 4.99 7.84 -1.49
N THR A 507 4.05 7.68 -2.41
CA THR A 507 2.61 7.73 -2.13
C THR A 507 1.92 6.50 -2.71
N ARG A 508 0.74 6.18 -2.16
CA ARG A 508 -0.11 5.09 -2.62
C ARG A 508 -1.46 5.67 -2.99
N TRP A 509 -1.91 5.50 -4.23
CA TRP A 509 -3.21 6.01 -4.68
C TRP A 509 -3.70 5.33 -5.95
N SER A 510 -5.01 5.42 -6.20
CA SER A 510 -5.62 5.00 -7.46
C SER A 510 -6.74 5.94 -7.92
N CYS A 511 -7.79 6.15 -7.13
CA CYS A 511 -8.94 6.98 -7.55
C CYS A 511 -8.72 8.50 -7.48
N ARG A 512 -7.83 8.95 -6.58
CA ARG A 512 -7.57 10.36 -6.23
C ARG A 512 -8.80 11.19 -5.83
N THR A 513 -9.82 10.53 -5.27
CA THR A 513 -11.11 11.15 -4.89
C THR A 513 -11.68 10.59 -3.58
N GLY A 514 -10.86 9.88 -2.81
CA GLY A 514 -11.23 9.35 -1.50
C GLY A 514 -12.11 8.10 -1.51
N VAL A 515 -12.44 7.52 -2.67
CA VAL A 515 -13.37 6.38 -2.75
C VAL A 515 -12.71 4.99 -2.66
N CYS A 516 -11.50 4.82 -3.19
CA CYS A 516 -10.84 3.50 -3.21
C CYS A 516 -9.99 3.20 -1.97
N HIS A 517 -9.80 4.18 -1.08
CA HIS A 517 -9.03 4.10 0.17
C HIS A 517 -7.56 3.66 0.05
N THR A 518 -7.01 3.46 -1.16
CA THR A 518 -5.58 3.15 -1.38
C THR A 518 -4.63 4.21 -0.81
N CYS A 519 -5.12 5.45 -0.67
CA CYS A 519 -4.38 6.57 -0.09
C CYS A 519 -4.57 6.75 1.41
N ALA A 520 -5.30 5.85 2.07
CA ALA A 520 -5.41 5.87 3.53
C ALA A 520 -4.00 5.83 4.13
N THR A 521 -3.73 6.82 4.98
CA THR A 521 -2.42 7.06 5.56
C THR A 521 -2.61 7.36 7.05
N PRO A 522 -1.88 6.71 7.96
CA PRO A 522 -1.94 7.04 9.37
C PRO A 522 -1.60 8.50 9.65
N LEU A 523 -2.53 9.19 10.32
CA LEU A 523 -2.39 10.56 10.80
C LEU A 523 -1.92 10.51 12.25
N LEU A 524 -0.62 10.72 12.45
CA LEU A 524 0.00 10.66 13.78
C LEU A 524 -0.44 11.83 14.65
N SER A 525 -0.55 13.04 14.08
CA SER A 525 -1.07 14.22 14.77
C SER A 525 -1.67 15.24 13.79
N GLY A 526 -2.52 16.13 14.31
CA GLY A 526 -3.14 17.21 13.55
C GLY A 526 -4.57 16.88 13.10
N ARG A 527 -5.17 17.79 12.33
CA ARG A 527 -6.49 17.65 11.73
C ARG A 527 -6.46 17.99 10.25
N VAL A 528 -7.29 17.26 9.51
CA VAL A 528 -7.51 17.48 8.08
C VAL A 528 -8.98 17.74 7.80
N ARG A 529 -9.25 18.48 6.75
CA ARG A 529 -10.56 18.58 6.10
C ARG A 529 -10.51 17.93 4.73
N TYR A 530 -11.65 17.54 4.19
CA TYR A 530 -11.72 16.91 2.87
C TYR A 530 -12.31 17.85 1.81
N ASP A 531 -11.78 17.76 0.60
CA ASP A 531 -12.31 18.42 -0.60
C ASP A 531 -11.93 17.60 -1.86
N PRO A 532 -12.89 16.90 -2.51
CA PRO A 532 -14.27 16.71 -2.07
C PRO A 532 -14.36 15.81 -0.82
N ASP A 533 -15.52 15.84 -0.15
CA ASP A 533 -15.81 14.87 0.92
C ASP A 533 -15.78 13.44 0.35
N PRO A 534 -15.11 12.49 1.05
CA PRO A 534 -15.11 11.10 0.65
C PRO A 534 -16.49 10.47 0.88
N LEU A 535 -16.84 9.47 0.07
CA LEU A 535 -18.11 8.74 0.23
C LEU A 535 -18.17 7.93 1.53
N GLU A 536 -17.00 7.50 2.00
CA GLU A 536 -16.82 6.89 3.30
C GLU A 536 -15.60 7.53 3.98
N PRO A 537 -15.70 7.92 5.26
CA PRO A 537 -14.52 8.40 5.99
C PRO A 537 -13.47 7.28 6.15
N PRO A 538 -12.18 7.61 6.29
CA PRO A 538 -11.19 6.60 6.63
C PRO A 538 -11.42 6.02 8.02
N ALA A 539 -10.71 4.93 8.32
CA ALA A 539 -10.65 4.39 9.68
C ALA A 539 -10.14 5.46 10.67
N PRO A 540 -10.59 5.44 11.95
CA PRO A 540 -10.09 6.36 12.97
C PRO A 540 -8.56 6.32 13.07
N GLY A 541 -7.93 7.49 13.01
CA GLY A 541 -6.47 7.61 13.04
C GLY A 541 -5.80 7.64 11.67
N ASP A 542 -6.55 7.52 10.58
CA ASP A 542 -6.06 7.65 9.21
C ASP A 542 -6.63 8.90 8.50
N ALA A 543 -5.96 9.32 7.44
CA ALA A 543 -6.40 10.36 6.52
C ALA A 543 -6.37 9.86 5.07
N LEU A 544 -7.38 10.24 4.27
CA LEU A 544 -7.38 10.00 2.82
C LEU A 544 -6.61 11.11 2.12
N VAL A 545 -5.29 10.97 1.98
CA VAL A 545 -4.42 12.09 1.57
C VAL A 545 -4.75 12.66 0.19
N CYS A 546 -5.43 11.91 -0.69
CA CYS A 546 -5.79 12.36 -2.04
C CYS A 546 -6.93 13.38 -2.12
N CYS A 547 -7.67 13.58 -1.03
CA CYS A 547 -8.68 14.63 -0.92
C CYS A 547 -8.55 15.40 0.40
N ALA A 548 -7.53 15.11 1.21
CA ALA A 548 -7.31 15.79 2.49
C ALA A 548 -6.52 17.09 2.31
N ARG A 549 -6.86 18.11 3.09
CA ARG A 549 -6.10 19.35 3.26
C ARG A 549 -5.82 19.60 4.75
N PRO A 550 -4.63 20.05 5.13
CA PRO A 550 -4.32 20.32 6.54
C PRO A 550 -5.15 21.49 7.07
N GLN A 551 -5.62 21.40 8.32
CA GLN A 551 -6.22 22.51 9.06
C GLN A 551 -5.25 23.12 10.06
N ASP A 552 -4.32 22.33 10.57
CA ASP A 552 -3.21 22.68 11.45
C ASP A 552 -2.00 21.81 11.10
N ASP A 553 -0.94 21.85 11.91
CA ASP A 553 0.26 21.06 11.67
C ASP A 553 -0.07 19.56 11.69
N VAL A 554 0.24 18.88 10.59
CA VAL A 554 -0.08 17.46 10.42
C VAL A 554 1.19 16.62 10.32
N VAL A 555 1.15 15.43 10.93
CA VAL A 555 2.19 14.42 10.78
C VAL A 555 1.58 13.16 10.20
N LEU A 556 2.00 12.81 8.98
CA LEU A 556 1.57 11.64 8.22
C LEU A 556 2.67 10.57 8.29
N ASP A 557 2.28 9.30 8.42
CA ASP A 557 3.20 8.15 8.37
C ASP A 557 3.60 7.79 6.92
N LEU A 558 4.21 8.75 6.20
CA LEU A 558 4.68 8.65 4.81
C LEU A 558 6.17 8.96 4.66
#